data_AF-A0A0B1P4K5-F1
#
_entry.id   AF-A0A0B1P4K5-F1
#
_cell.length_a   1.000
_cell.length_b   1.000
_cell.length_c   1.000
_cell.angle_alpha   90.00
_cell.angle_beta   90.00
_cell.angle_gamma   90.00
#
_symmetry.space_group_name_H-M   'P 1'
#
loop_
_entity.id
_entity.type
_entity.pdbx_description
1 polymer ?
#
loop_
_entity_poly.entity_id
_entity_poly.type
_entity_poly.pdbx_seq_one_letter_code
_entity_poly.pdbx_strand_id
1 'polypeptide(L)'
;MALKEYELQTIYQAIRSQNKDTPIQVFGSHTHIRNFVKYDSKAAGLQSGRYLETIGWASINGVKNNSQFGAADEVSFHRRYIDNNILGYRYHTGLSASEFPTEHGKNTTSFIAKARESLNLDHKYGCVPRDLYYTYSSYPKNDSITTWTLDELLPGIVKTKLQRAKTPTFLMLKSVVMRSDLLKGPFTRDSAFIFVPYEQNLAFIRNVPYKAAMEISKRGSWDLKIFDEKPLNRTTNKNNQLQSRELGTDSVHRNSQLFEKQKSLIASKPLTLVRGYTTNDDGGSDGDDTLHSPLGRFAFPPPILSSVVGLPSKGEPEYVDLFFNKPLTSMMLILLNNMGLKFDTSNVKDHSDELIRDIISQWVKENWAGEC
;
A
#
# COMPACT_ATOMS: atom_id res chain seq x y z
N MET A 1 3.84 2.24 -12.91
CA MET A 1 4.82 1.15 -13.10
C MET A 1 4.15 -0.05 -13.76
N ALA A 2 3.00 -0.57 -13.29
CA ALA A 2 2.29 -1.71 -13.90
C ALA A 2 2.19 -1.67 -15.43
N LEU A 3 1.62 -0.60 -15.99
CA LEU A 3 1.44 -0.48 -17.44
C LEU A 3 2.74 -0.39 -18.25
N LYS A 4 3.88 -0.06 -17.62
CA LYS A 4 5.21 -0.04 -18.27
C LYS A 4 6.09 -1.22 -17.80
N GLU A 5 5.54 -2.21 -17.11
CA GLU A 5 6.27 -3.42 -16.70
C GLU A 5 6.61 -4.29 -17.90
N TYR A 6 7.71 -5.04 -17.76
CA TYR A 6 8.25 -5.92 -18.79
C TYR A 6 7.20 -6.89 -19.34
N GLU A 7 6.33 -7.43 -18.48
CA GLU A 7 5.29 -8.38 -18.87
C GLU A 7 4.29 -7.78 -19.86
N LEU A 8 3.67 -6.64 -19.50
CA LEU A 8 2.70 -5.98 -20.38
C LEU A 8 3.34 -5.43 -21.64
N GLN A 9 4.58 -4.94 -21.57
CA GLN A 9 5.34 -4.53 -22.77
C GLN A 9 5.57 -5.70 -23.72
N THR A 10 5.96 -6.87 -23.19
CA THR A 10 6.21 -8.07 -23.99
C THR A 10 4.93 -8.54 -24.68
N ILE A 11 3.81 -8.58 -23.96
CA ILE A 11 2.50 -8.96 -24.51
C ILE A 11 2.07 -7.98 -25.61
N TYR A 12 2.15 -6.67 -25.34
CA TYR A 12 1.84 -5.62 -26.31
C TYR A 12 2.68 -5.77 -27.59
N GLN A 13 4.00 -5.94 -27.46
CA GLN A 13 4.90 -6.11 -28.59
C GLN A 13 4.58 -7.36 -29.41
N ALA A 14 4.27 -8.48 -28.74
CA ALA A 14 3.87 -9.71 -29.40
C ALA A 14 2.58 -9.54 -30.21
N ILE A 15 1.53 -8.93 -29.64
CA ILE A 15 0.28 -8.64 -30.35
C ILE A 15 0.53 -7.74 -31.55
N ARG A 16 1.27 -6.64 -31.35
CA ARG A 16 1.57 -5.65 -32.40
C ARG A 16 2.40 -6.25 -33.54
N SER A 17 3.27 -7.22 -33.27
CA SER A 17 4.06 -7.92 -34.30
C SER A 17 3.20 -8.68 -35.31
N GLN A 18 2.05 -9.20 -34.86
CA GLN A 18 1.10 -9.93 -35.69
C GLN A 18 -0.01 -9.03 -36.24
N ASN A 19 -0.37 -7.97 -35.50
CA ASN A 19 -1.50 -7.09 -35.80
C ASN A 19 -1.08 -5.62 -35.76
N LYS A 20 -0.54 -5.12 -36.89
CA LYS A 20 0.07 -3.78 -36.96
C LYS A 20 -0.90 -2.63 -36.71
N ASP A 21 -2.15 -2.77 -37.13
CA ASP A 21 -3.12 -1.65 -37.16
C ASP A 21 -4.30 -1.81 -36.20
N THR A 22 -4.39 -2.92 -35.49
CA THR A 22 -5.51 -3.18 -34.57
C THR A 22 -5.43 -2.27 -33.34
N PRO A 23 -6.50 -1.56 -32.95
CA PRO A 23 -6.52 -0.83 -31.69
C PRO A 23 -6.31 -1.77 -30.49
N ILE A 24 -5.43 -1.40 -29.55
CA ILE A 24 -5.17 -2.19 -28.34
C ILE A 24 -5.49 -1.35 -27.10
N GLN A 25 -6.35 -1.86 -26.23
CA GLN A 25 -6.60 -1.27 -24.91
C GLN A 25 -6.22 -2.26 -23.83
N VAL A 26 -5.28 -1.86 -22.96
CA VAL A 26 -4.85 -2.64 -21.81
C VAL A 26 -5.55 -2.11 -20.55
N PHE A 27 -5.99 -3.01 -19.67
CA PHE A 27 -6.45 -2.67 -18.32
C PHE A 27 -5.49 -3.31 -17.31
N GLY A 28 -4.61 -2.50 -16.74
CA GLY A 28 -3.59 -2.92 -15.77
C GLY A 28 -4.04 -2.75 -14.31
N SER A 29 -3.31 -3.38 -13.40
CA SER A 29 -3.58 -3.32 -11.95
C SER A 29 -2.29 -3.56 -11.14
N HIS A 30 -2.37 -4.15 -9.96
CA HIS A 30 -1.27 -4.54 -9.06
C HIS A 30 -0.58 -3.39 -8.31
N THR A 31 -0.15 -2.33 -8.99
CA THR A 31 0.63 -1.26 -8.31
C THR A 31 -0.20 -0.20 -7.61
N HIS A 32 -1.53 -0.38 -7.51
CA HIS A 32 -2.42 0.45 -6.67
C HIS A 32 -2.47 1.96 -7.02
N ILE A 33 -2.20 2.35 -8.28
CA ILE A 33 -2.18 3.77 -8.71
C ILE A 33 -3.21 4.06 -9.81
N ARG A 34 -3.62 5.32 -9.92
CA ARG A 34 -4.23 5.87 -11.15
C ARG A 34 -3.12 6.08 -12.17
N ASN A 35 -3.25 5.52 -13.37
CA ASN A 35 -2.25 5.72 -14.41
C ASN A 35 -2.81 5.44 -15.81
N PHE A 36 -2.31 6.17 -16.80
CA PHE A 36 -2.61 5.97 -18.21
C PHE A 36 -1.33 5.99 -19.02
N VAL A 37 -1.17 5.04 -19.92
CA VAL A 37 0.05 4.87 -20.73
C VAL A 37 -0.31 4.81 -22.19
N LYS A 38 0.41 5.55 -23.03
CA LYS A 38 0.32 5.44 -24.49
C LYS A 38 1.47 4.55 -24.96
N TYR A 39 1.13 3.38 -25.53
CA TYR A 39 2.13 2.45 -26.06
C TYR A 39 2.53 2.81 -27.50
N ASP A 40 1.54 3.18 -28.33
CA ASP A 40 1.69 3.72 -29.67
C ASP A 40 0.46 4.58 -30.04
N SER A 41 0.32 5.01 -31.30
CA SER A 41 -0.81 5.83 -31.77
C SER A 41 -2.17 5.10 -31.77
N LYS A 42 -2.17 3.77 -31.68
CA LYS A 42 -3.34 2.88 -31.69
C LYS A 42 -3.35 1.94 -30.47
N ALA A 43 -2.58 2.24 -29.42
CA ALA A 43 -2.51 1.39 -28.23
C ALA A 43 -2.33 2.22 -26.96
N ALA A 44 -3.20 1.97 -25.98
CA ALA A 44 -3.11 2.61 -24.67
C ALA A 44 -3.46 1.63 -23.53
N GLY A 45 -3.07 2.01 -22.31
CA GLY A 45 -3.33 1.25 -21.09
C GLY A 45 -3.93 2.14 -20.00
N LEU A 46 -4.86 1.60 -19.22
CA LEU A 46 -5.49 2.25 -18.06
C LEU A 46 -5.26 1.43 -16.79
N GLN A 47 -4.95 2.10 -15.69
CA GLN A 47 -4.88 1.54 -14.34
C GLN A 47 -5.72 2.38 -13.39
N SER A 48 -6.56 1.71 -12.58
CA SER A 48 -7.69 2.34 -11.91
C SER A 48 -7.56 2.37 -10.38
N GLY A 49 -6.37 2.68 -9.86
CA GLY A 49 -6.18 2.90 -8.43
C GLY A 49 -6.29 1.62 -7.58
N ARG A 50 -6.94 1.74 -6.42
CA ARG A 50 -7.04 0.70 -5.38
C ARG A 50 -8.32 0.86 -4.56
N TYR A 51 -8.63 -0.18 -3.77
CA TYR A 51 -9.55 -0.15 -2.61
C TYR A 51 -10.95 0.44 -2.87
N LEU A 52 -11.45 0.32 -4.10
CA LEU A 52 -12.69 0.99 -4.53
C LEU A 52 -12.65 2.51 -4.28
N GLU A 53 -11.49 3.15 -4.29
CA GLU A 53 -11.39 4.61 -4.24
C GLU A 53 -11.62 5.23 -5.63
N THR A 54 -11.44 4.43 -6.69
CA THR A 54 -11.46 4.90 -8.08
C THR A 54 -12.21 3.94 -8.98
N ILE A 55 -13.09 4.48 -9.82
CA ILE A 55 -13.62 3.81 -11.00
C ILE A 55 -12.87 4.36 -12.22
N GLY A 56 -12.14 3.49 -12.92
CA GLY A 56 -11.49 3.87 -14.16
C GLY A 56 -12.48 3.87 -15.32
N TRP A 57 -12.44 4.93 -16.11
CA TRP A 57 -13.23 5.07 -17.33
C TRP A 57 -12.32 5.26 -18.53
N ALA A 58 -12.61 4.56 -19.62
CA ALA A 58 -11.95 4.74 -20.90
C ALA A 58 -12.98 4.76 -22.04
N SER A 59 -12.73 5.61 -23.04
CA SER A 59 -13.44 5.54 -24.32
C SER A 59 -12.46 5.61 -25.47
N ILE A 60 -12.81 4.95 -26.58
CA ILE A 60 -11.96 4.81 -27.76
C ILE A 60 -12.80 5.16 -28.98
N ASN A 61 -12.36 6.18 -29.72
CA ASN A 61 -12.97 6.52 -31.01
C ASN A 61 -12.16 5.89 -32.14
N GLY A 62 -12.82 5.62 -33.27
CA GLY A 62 -12.16 5.12 -34.48
C GLY A 62 -11.99 3.59 -34.54
N VAL A 63 -12.70 2.83 -33.69
CA VAL A 63 -12.78 1.37 -33.80
C VAL A 63 -13.82 1.01 -34.88
N LYS A 64 -13.38 0.39 -36.00
CA LYS A 64 -14.28 -0.04 -37.08
C LYS A 64 -14.91 -1.39 -36.73
N ASN A 65 -16.19 -1.56 -37.08
CA ASN A 65 -16.97 -2.77 -36.81
C ASN A 65 -17.03 -3.76 -38.01
N ASN A 66 -16.11 -3.65 -38.98
CA ASN A 66 -16.14 -4.52 -40.16
C ASN A 66 -15.41 -5.84 -39.91
N SER A 67 -15.86 -6.89 -40.60
CA SER A 67 -15.38 -8.28 -40.56
C SER A 67 -13.89 -8.48 -40.93
N GLN A 68 -13.16 -7.41 -41.21
CA GLN A 68 -11.71 -7.36 -41.24
C GLN A 68 -11.25 -6.49 -40.06
N PHE A 69 -10.58 -7.09 -39.09
CA PHE A 69 -9.97 -6.40 -37.95
C PHE A 69 -9.18 -5.17 -38.44
N GLY A 70 -9.60 -3.96 -38.05
CA GLY A 70 -8.95 -2.73 -38.49
C GLY A 70 -9.40 -1.48 -37.74
N ALA A 71 -8.53 -0.48 -37.71
CA ALA A 71 -8.81 0.85 -37.18
C ALA A 71 -9.26 1.82 -38.29
N ALA A 72 -9.92 2.92 -37.91
CA ALA A 72 -9.87 4.15 -38.70
C ALA A 72 -8.42 4.64 -38.84
N ASP A 73 -8.17 5.55 -39.79
CA ASP A 73 -6.84 6.13 -39.98
C ASP A 73 -6.34 6.81 -38.70
N GLU A 74 -7.27 7.29 -37.88
CA GLU A 74 -7.02 7.88 -36.57
C GLU A 74 -7.85 7.19 -35.47
N VAL A 75 -7.17 6.78 -34.39
CA VAL A 75 -7.76 6.26 -33.15
C VAL A 75 -7.46 7.26 -32.05
N SER A 76 -8.44 7.58 -31.21
CA SER A 76 -8.20 8.41 -30.02
C SER A 76 -8.68 7.73 -28.76
N PHE A 77 -7.91 7.91 -27.69
CA PHE A 77 -8.16 7.32 -26.39
C PHE A 77 -8.43 8.43 -25.37
N HIS A 78 -9.52 8.28 -24.62
CA HIS A 78 -9.90 9.18 -23.55
C HIS A 78 -9.94 8.40 -22.24
N ARG A 79 -9.58 9.06 -21.14
CA ARG A 79 -9.52 8.45 -19.81
C ARG A 79 -10.06 9.37 -18.74
N ARG A 80 -10.77 8.80 -17.77
CA ARG A 80 -11.19 9.47 -16.53
C ARG A 80 -10.99 8.56 -15.32
N TYR A 81 -10.62 9.14 -14.19
CA TYR A 81 -10.60 8.49 -12.88
C TYR A 81 -11.71 9.10 -12.04
N ILE A 82 -12.77 8.33 -11.84
CA ILE A 82 -13.96 8.77 -11.13
C ILE A 82 -13.82 8.37 -9.67
N ASP A 83 -13.88 9.33 -8.76
CA ASP A 83 -13.93 9.01 -7.35
C ASP A 83 -15.15 8.16 -7.02
N ASN A 84 -14.99 7.12 -6.21
CA ASN A 84 -16.11 6.29 -5.78
C ASN A 84 -16.95 7.00 -4.72
N ASN A 85 -17.80 7.91 -5.18
CA ASN A 85 -18.78 8.57 -4.33
C ASN A 85 -20.08 8.84 -5.11
N ILE A 86 -21.19 8.89 -4.38
CA ILE A 86 -22.52 9.05 -4.95
C ILE A 86 -22.70 10.38 -5.71
N LEU A 87 -21.96 11.43 -5.34
CA LEU A 87 -22.04 12.73 -5.99
C LEU A 87 -21.41 12.68 -7.39
N GLY A 88 -20.22 12.08 -7.50
CA GLY A 88 -19.55 11.82 -8.77
C GLY A 88 -20.40 10.95 -9.68
N TYR A 89 -20.99 9.88 -9.15
CA TYR A 89 -21.85 8.99 -9.94
C TYR A 89 -23.11 9.69 -10.46
N ARG A 90 -23.77 10.51 -9.64
CA ARG A 90 -24.92 11.32 -10.07
C ARG A 90 -24.52 12.35 -11.12
N TYR A 91 -23.38 12.99 -10.94
CA TYR A 91 -22.85 13.96 -11.92
C TYR A 91 -22.67 13.32 -13.29
N HIS A 92 -22.01 12.15 -13.37
CA HIS A 92 -21.74 11.48 -14.66
C HIS A 92 -22.96 10.82 -15.28
N THR A 93 -23.97 10.45 -14.48
CA THR A 93 -25.23 9.87 -15.00
C THR A 93 -26.28 10.93 -15.35
N GLY A 94 -26.12 12.15 -14.84
CA GLY A 94 -27.13 13.21 -14.97
C GLY A 94 -28.40 12.98 -14.13
N LEU A 95 -28.41 11.95 -13.27
CA LEU A 95 -29.59 11.57 -12.48
C LEU A 95 -29.64 12.30 -11.13
N SER A 96 -30.85 12.68 -10.72
CA SER A 96 -31.08 13.29 -9.41
C SER A 96 -30.93 12.28 -8.26
N ALA A 97 -30.98 12.78 -7.02
CA ALA A 97 -30.89 11.95 -5.83
C ALA A 97 -32.02 10.91 -5.71
N SER A 98 -33.20 11.20 -6.25
CA SER A 98 -34.36 10.31 -6.26
C SER A 98 -34.34 9.32 -7.43
N GLU A 99 -33.74 9.68 -8.56
CA GLU A 99 -33.73 8.86 -9.78
C GLU A 99 -32.53 7.92 -9.85
N PHE A 100 -31.40 8.32 -9.28
CA PHE A 100 -30.16 7.53 -9.31
C PHE A 100 -30.30 6.13 -8.65
N PRO A 101 -30.94 5.97 -7.48
CA PRO A 101 -31.03 4.68 -6.83
C PRO A 101 -31.95 3.72 -7.58
N THR A 102 -31.40 2.61 -8.06
CA THR A 102 -32.19 1.51 -8.62
C THR A 102 -32.65 0.56 -7.51
N GLU A 103 -33.75 -0.18 -7.73
CA GLU A 103 -34.20 -1.21 -6.78
C GLU A 103 -33.13 -2.28 -6.54
N HIS A 104 -32.42 -2.69 -7.59
CA HIS A 104 -31.29 -3.60 -7.46
C HIS A 104 -30.17 -3.01 -6.59
N GLY A 105 -29.80 -1.74 -6.80
CA GLY A 105 -28.79 -1.06 -5.99
C GLY A 105 -29.17 -0.95 -4.51
N LYS A 106 -30.43 -0.63 -4.21
CA LYS A 106 -30.95 -0.61 -2.82
C LYS A 106 -30.88 -2.00 -2.18
N ASN A 107 -31.26 -3.04 -2.91
CA ASN A 107 -31.19 -4.42 -2.43
C ASN A 107 -29.75 -4.84 -2.13
N THR A 108 -28.79 -4.49 -3.00
CA THR A 108 -27.35 -4.73 -2.77
C THR A 108 -26.85 -3.99 -1.54
N THR A 109 -27.23 -2.72 -1.36
CA THR A 109 -26.89 -1.95 -0.14
C THR A 109 -27.44 -2.61 1.12
N SER A 110 -28.70 -3.07 1.09
CA SER A 110 -29.30 -3.79 2.22
C SER A 110 -28.59 -5.12 2.52
N PHE A 111 -28.20 -5.86 1.48
CA PHE A 111 -27.42 -7.09 1.63
C PHE A 111 -26.06 -6.83 2.28
N ILE A 112 -25.32 -5.81 1.82
CA ILE A 112 -24.03 -5.43 2.42
C ILE A 112 -24.20 -5.05 3.89
N ALA A 113 -25.22 -4.26 4.24
CA ALA A 113 -25.48 -3.87 5.63
C ALA A 113 -25.74 -5.10 6.53
N LYS A 114 -26.58 -6.04 6.07
CA LYS A 114 -26.85 -7.30 6.80
C LYS A 114 -25.59 -8.16 6.94
N ALA A 115 -24.77 -8.23 5.90
CA ALA A 115 -23.50 -8.97 5.96
C ALA A 115 -22.56 -8.37 7.01
N ARG A 116 -22.39 -7.04 7.03
CA ARG A 116 -21.57 -6.34 8.03
C ARG A 116 -22.04 -6.62 9.46
N GLU A 117 -23.35 -6.56 9.69
CA GLU A 117 -23.97 -6.86 10.99
C GLU A 117 -23.71 -8.32 11.39
N SER A 118 -23.97 -9.28 10.50
CA SER A 118 -23.78 -10.72 10.78
C SER A 118 -22.32 -11.09 11.11
N LEU A 119 -21.36 -10.38 10.52
CA LEU A 119 -19.93 -10.55 10.75
C LEU A 119 -19.42 -9.71 11.93
N ASN A 120 -20.29 -8.90 12.53
CA ASN A 120 -19.98 -7.97 13.61
C ASN A 120 -18.78 -7.06 13.26
N LEU A 121 -18.76 -6.54 12.03
CA LEU A 121 -17.66 -5.70 11.52
C LEU A 121 -17.59 -4.33 12.23
N ASP A 122 -18.71 -3.85 12.75
CA ASP A 122 -18.80 -2.58 13.48
C ASP A 122 -18.48 -2.71 14.99
N HIS A 123 -18.04 -3.89 15.45
CA HIS A 123 -17.55 -4.06 16.82
C HIS A 123 -16.36 -3.15 17.09
N LYS A 124 -16.54 -2.17 17.99
CA LYS A 124 -15.51 -1.20 18.36
C LYS A 124 -14.52 -1.78 19.36
N TYR A 125 -13.23 -1.68 19.07
CA TYR A 125 -12.15 -1.98 20.02
C TYR A 125 -11.68 -0.73 20.77
N GLY A 126 -11.61 0.43 20.11
CA GLY A 126 -11.12 1.67 20.71
C GLY A 126 -11.26 2.87 19.78
N CYS A 127 -10.62 3.98 20.11
CA CYS A 127 -10.70 5.24 19.38
C CYS A 127 -9.31 5.75 18.97
N VAL A 128 -9.01 5.73 17.68
CA VAL A 128 -7.75 6.27 17.13
C VAL A 128 -7.69 7.76 17.48
N PRO A 129 -6.66 8.23 18.21
CA PRO A 129 -6.64 9.58 18.77
C PRO A 129 -6.30 10.68 17.75
N ARG A 130 -5.64 10.30 16.66
CA ARG A 130 -5.17 11.19 15.58
C ARG A 130 -5.05 10.42 14.27
N ASP A 131 -5.08 11.12 13.14
CA ASP A 131 -4.79 10.48 11.85
C ASP A 131 -3.35 9.96 11.84
N LEU A 132 -3.18 8.72 11.42
CA LEU A 132 -1.90 8.04 11.21
C LEU A 132 -1.83 7.59 9.76
N TYR A 133 -1.06 8.30 8.96
CA TYR A 133 -0.89 8.05 7.55
C TYR A 133 0.17 6.95 7.34
N TYR A 134 -0.24 5.87 6.69
CA TYR A 134 0.61 4.77 6.25
C TYR A 134 1.48 5.17 5.07
N THR A 135 0.86 5.85 4.12
CA THR A 135 1.54 6.54 3.03
C THR A 135 1.28 8.03 3.19
N TYR A 136 2.23 8.89 2.82
CA TYR A 136 2.11 10.36 2.83
C TYR A 136 2.48 11.11 4.13
N SER A 137 2.93 10.40 5.18
CA SER A 137 3.66 11.03 6.30
C SER A 137 4.93 10.26 6.66
N SER A 138 6.06 10.95 6.60
CA SER A 138 7.39 10.40 6.88
C SER A 138 7.70 10.34 8.38
N TYR A 139 8.39 9.30 8.82
CA TYR A 139 9.04 9.29 10.13
C TYR A 139 10.01 10.50 10.27
N PRO A 140 10.11 11.16 11.45
CA PRO A 140 9.44 10.87 12.73
C PRO A 140 8.19 11.73 12.99
N LYS A 141 7.42 12.13 11.96
CA LYS A 141 6.24 12.97 12.18
C LYS A 141 5.19 12.25 13.04
N ASN A 142 4.47 13.01 13.86
CA ASN A 142 3.48 12.48 14.80
C ASN A 142 2.27 11.81 14.14
N ASP A 143 1.93 12.24 12.92
CA ASP A 143 0.86 11.70 12.09
C ASP A 143 1.35 10.56 11.16
N SER A 144 2.59 10.08 11.33
CA SER A 144 3.11 8.92 10.61
C SER A 144 2.81 7.64 11.36
N ILE A 145 2.24 6.65 10.65
CA ILE A 145 2.03 5.33 11.22
C ILE A 145 3.35 4.65 11.60
N THR A 146 4.44 5.00 10.92
CA THR A 146 5.77 4.47 11.20
C THR A 146 6.22 4.92 12.58
N THR A 147 6.10 6.21 12.89
CA THR A 147 6.42 6.77 14.21
C THR A 147 5.60 6.08 15.30
N TRP A 148 4.28 6.02 15.15
CA TRP A 148 3.41 5.33 16.12
C TRP A 148 3.79 3.85 16.30
N THR A 149 4.10 3.15 15.20
CA THR A 149 4.47 1.74 15.26
C THR A 149 5.76 1.53 16.07
N LEU A 150 6.79 2.31 15.79
CA LEU A 150 8.12 2.13 16.38
C LEU A 150 8.20 2.60 17.83
N ASP A 151 7.48 3.68 18.17
CA ASP A 151 7.60 4.37 19.46
C ASP A 151 6.54 3.91 20.47
N GLU A 152 5.36 3.49 19.99
CA GLU A 152 4.22 3.15 20.86
C GLU A 152 3.83 1.66 20.72
N LEU A 153 3.46 1.22 19.52
CA LEU A 153 2.87 -0.11 19.30
C LEU A 153 3.85 -1.25 19.61
N LEU A 154 4.99 -1.33 18.90
CA LEU A 154 5.93 -2.43 19.08
C LEU A 154 6.51 -2.47 20.50
N PRO A 155 6.95 -1.35 21.10
CA PRO A 155 7.38 -1.35 22.50
C PRO A 155 6.28 -1.80 23.45
N GLY A 156 5.04 -1.36 23.22
CA GLY A 156 3.87 -1.77 24.00
C GLY A 156 3.65 -3.28 23.95
N ILE A 157 3.62 -3.86 22.75
CA ILE A 157 3.49 -5.31 22.54
C ILE A 157 4.60 -6.08 23.28
N VAL A 158 5.86 -5.65 23.16
CA VAL A 158 6.96 -6.33 23.86
C VAL A 158 6.81 -6.27 25.39
N LYS A 159 6.37 -5.13 25.93
CA LYS A 159 6.21 -4.94 27.38
C LYS A 159 5.01 -5.71 27.94
N THR A 160 3.84 -5.59 27.32
CA THR A 160 2.58 -6.12 27.87
C THR A 160 2.29 -7.53 27.35
N LYS A 161 2.23 -7.69 26.02
CA LYS A 161 1.85 -8.96 25.41
C LYS A 161 2.92 -10.03 25.56
N LEU A 162 4.17 -9.68 25.25
CA LEU A 162 5.29 -10.62 25.35
C LEU A 162 5.89 -10.69 26.77
N GLN A 163 5.45 -9.80 27.68
CA GLN A 163 5.89 -9.72 29.08
C GLN A 163 7.41 -9.59 29.25
N ARG A 164 8.05 -8.79 28.38
CA ARG A 164 9.52 -8.71 28.22
C ARG A 164 10.12 -7.35 28.52
N ALA A 165 9.47 -6.57 29.38
CA ALA A 165 9.93 -5.22 29.72
C ALA A 165 11.39 -5.13 30.22
N LYS A 166 11.92 -6.21 30.82
CA LYS A 166 13.28 -6.29 31.38
C LYS A 166 14.23 -7.24 30.63
N THR A 167 13.80 -7.79 29.49
CA THR A 167 14.61 -8.71 28.69
C THR A 167 14.95 -8.04 27.36
N PRO A 168 16.24 -7.87 27.02
CA PRO A 168 16.65 -7.32 25.73
C PRO A 168 15.96 -8.05 24.57
N THR A 169 15.04 -7.36 23.88
CA THR A 169 14.18 -7.97 22.87
C THR A 169 14.02 -7.02 21.69
N PHE A 170 14.30 -7.51 20.49
CA PHE A 170 13.90 -6.88 19.23
C PHE A 170 12.56 -7.44 18.78
N LEU A 171 11.65 -6.58 18.32
CA LEU A 171 10.45 -6.97 17.59
C LEU A 171 10.48 -6.33 16.21
N MET A 172 10.47 -7.18 15.17
CA MET A 172 10.59 -6.77 13.77
C MET A 172 9.37 -7.21 12.95
N LEU A 173 8.65 -6.26 12.35
CA LEU A 173 7.54 -6.56 11.46
C LEU A 173 7.85 -6.12 10.03
N LYS A 174 7.52 -6.94 9.05
CA LYS A 174 7.49 -6.49 7.65
C LYS A 174 6.41 -5.43 7.50
N SER A 175 6.74 -4.23 7.05
CA SER A 175 5.80 -3.09 7.03
C SER A 175 4.56 -3.33 6.19
N VAL A 176 4.65 -4.16 5.14
CA VAL A 176 3.52 -4.54 4.29
C VAL A 176 2.46 -5.37 5.00
N VAL A 177 2.70 -5.81 6.26
CA VAL A 177 1.66 -6.40 7.11
C VAL A 177 0.53 -5.41 7.40
N MET A 178 0.85 -4.11 7.40
CA MET A 178 -0.08 -3.00 7.48
C MET A 178 -0.39 -2.46 6.08
N ARG A 179 -1.66 -2.13 5.78
CA ARG A 179 -2.13 -1.86 4.41
C ARG A 179 -2.85 -0.54 4.20
N SER A 180 -3.20 0.16 5.28
CA SER A 180 -4.00 1.37 5.24
C SER A 180 -3.55 2.38 6.30
N ASP A 181 -3.99 3.62 6.13
CA ASP A 181 -3.97 4.63 7.17
C ASP A 181 -4.91 4.20 8.34
N LEU A 182 -4.71 4.82 9.51
CA LEU A 182 -5.66 4.80 10.62
C LEU A 182 -6.14 6.23 10.86
N LEU A 183 -7.35 6.53 10.42
CA LEU A 183 -7.95 7.85 10.62
C LEU A 183 -8.46 8.00 12.04
N LYS A 184 -8.45 9.23 12.56
CA LYS A 184 -9.02 9.56 13.86
C LYS A 184 -10.48 9.10 13.92
N GLY A 185 -10.86 8.43 15.00
CA GLY A 185 -12.22 7.93 15.20
C GLY A 185 -12.26 6.46 15.62
N PRO A 186 -13.39 5.77 15.43
CA PRO A 186 -13.55 4.40 15.90
C PRO A 186 -12.63 3.43 15.15
N PHE A 187 -11.89 2.63 15.91
CA PHE A 187 -11.20 1.44 15.42
C PHE A 187 -12.08 0.23 15.67
N THR A 188 -12.61 -0.36 14.60
CA THR A 188 -13.54 -1.49 14.67
C THR A 188 -12.89 -2.79 14.20
N ARG A 189 -13.65 -3.90 14.27
CA ARG A 189 -13.28 -5.16 13.63
C ARG A 189 -12.97 -4.98 12.14
N ASP A 190 -13.77 -4.20 11.43
CA ASP A 190 -13.51 -3.85 10.03
C ASP A 190 -12.18 -3.11 9.88
N SER A 191 -11.92 -2.10 10.72
CA SER A 191 -10.66 -1.34 10.72
C SER A 191 -9.46 -2.27 10.92
N ALA A 192 -9.58 -3.28 11.79
CA ALA A 192 -8.52 -4.26 12.01
C ALA A 192 -8.20 -5.09 10.77
N PHE A 193 -9.22 -5.52 10.00
CA PHE A 193 -9.01 -6.25 8.74
C PHE A 193 -8.48 -5.35 7.63
N ILE A 194 -8.98 -4.12 7.52
CA ILE A 194 -8.48 -3.14 6.55
C ILE A 194 -7.00 -2.84 6.82
N PHE A 195 -6.65 -2.66 8.10
CA PHE A 195 -5.30 -2.32 8.52
C PHE A 195 -4.33 -3.49 8.41
N VAL A 196 -4.68 -4.66 8.96
CA VAL A 196 -3.84 -5.87 8.99
C VAL A 196 -4.66 -7.09 8.50
N PRO A 197 -4.75 -7.31 7.19
CA PRO A 197 -5.62 -8.35 6.62
C PRO A 197 -5.03 -9.76 6.73
N TYR A 198 -3.73 -9.89 6.93
CA TYR A 198 -3.05 -11.19 6.83
C TYR A 198 -3.19 -12.02 8.10
N GLU A 199 -3.35 -13.33 7.90
CA GLU A 199 -3.27 -14.35 8.95
C GLU A 199 -1.80 -14.63 9.26
N GLN A 200 -1.16 -13.72 9.98
CA GLN A 200 0.24 -13.83 10.37
C GLN A 200 0.39 -13.82 11.88
N ASN A 201 1.19 -14.76 12.39
CA ASN A 201 1.58 -14.85 13.80
C ASN A 201 3.01 -14.34 14.01
N LEU A 202 3.37 -14.20 15.29
CA LEU A 202 4.75 -13.94 15.71
C LEU A 202 5.52 -15.26 15.90
N ALA A 203 6.78 -15.25 15.47
CA ALA A 203 7.79 -16.24 15.78
C ALA A 203 8.97 -15.55 16.47
N PHE A 204 9.85 -16.33 17.09
CA PHE A 204 11.05 -15.81 17.73
C PHE A 204 12.25 -16.75 17.66
N ILE A 205 13.43 -16.16 17.77
CA ILE A 205 14.72 -16.83 17.98
C ILE A 205 15.29 -16.29 19.30
N ARG A 206 15.72 -17.19 20.19
CA ARG A 206 16.34 -16.81 21.47
C ARG A 206 17.85 -16.62 21.34
N ASN A 207 18.42 -15.83 22.24
CA ASN A 207 19.87 -15.71 22.41
C ASN A 207 20.62 -15.34 21.13
N VAL A 208 20.07 -14.42 20.33
CA VAL A 208 20.73 -13.88 19.15
C VAL A 208 21.80 -12.87 19.61
N PRO A 209 23.05 -12.91 19.09
CA PRO A 209 24.04 -11.90 19.42
C PRO A 209 23.52 -10.49 19.14
N TYR A 210 23.62 -9.58 20.12
CA TYR A 210 23.03 -8.23 20.03
C TYR A 210 23.45 -7.48 18.77
N LYS A 211 24.74 -7.54 18.41
CA LYS A 211 25.29 -6.89 17.23
C LYS A 211 24.66 -7.39 15.93
N ALA A 212 24.35 -8.69 15.85
CA ALA A 212 23.69 -9.26 14.68
C ALA A 212 22.23 -8.80 14.56
N ALA A 213 21.48 -8.81 15.66
CA ALA A 213 20.10 -8.30 15.68
C ALA A 213 20.04 -6.79 15.33
N MET A 214 20.98 -6.00 15.85
CA MET A 214 21.10 -4.59 15.53
C MET A 214 21.43 -4.35 14.04
N GLU A 215 22.32 -5.15 13.45
CA GLU A 215 22.66 -5.07 12.03
C GLU A 215 21.46 -5.39 11.15
N ILE A 216 20.71 -6.46 11.46
CA ILE A 216 19.46 -6.80 10.75
C ILE A 216 18.46 -5.65 10.84
N SER A 217 18.29 -5.07 12.02
CA SER A 217 17.40 -3.92 12.23
C SER A 217 17.78 -2.74 11.32
N LYS A 218 19.07 -2.37 11.29
CA LYS A 218 19.58 -1.26 10.49
C LYS A 218 19.43 -1.51 8.99
N ARG A 219 19.84 -2.70 8.52
CA ARG A 219 19.72 -3.07 7.09
C ARG A 219 18.27 -3.18 6.65
N GLY A 220 17.42 -3.86 7.42
CA GLY A 220 16.00 -4.04 7.11
C GLY A 220 15.21 -2.74 7.03
N SER A 221 15.73 -1.65 7.59
CA SER A 221 15.10 -0.33 7.51
C SER A 221 15.25 0.33 6.13
N TRP A 222 16.33 0.01 5.38
CA TRP A 222 16.69 0.78 4.18
C TRP A 222 17.13 -0.06 2.97
N ASP A 223 17.60 -1.29 3.17
CA ASP A 223 18.13 -2.16 2.13
C ASP A 223 17.08 -3.15 1.62
N LEU A 224 16.47 -2.84 0.47
CA LEU A 224 15.50 -3.74 -0.17
C LEU A 224 16.12 -5.06 -0.65
N LYS A 225 17.44 -5.11 -0.89
CA LYS A 225 18.12 -6.33 -1.37
C LYS A 225 18.12 -7.42 -0.30
N ILE A 226 17.80 -7.07 0.95
CA ILE A 226 17.62 -8.02 2.05
C ILE A 226 16.60 -9.12 1.75
N PHE A 227 15.60 -8.82 0.90
CA PHE A 227 14.58 -9.80 0.48
C PHE A 227 15.06 -10.74 -0.63
N ASP A 228 16.16 -10.40 -1.32
CA ASP A 228 16.76 -11.19 -2.41
C ASP A 228 17.97 -12.01 -1.95
N GLU A 229 18.36 -11.90 -0.67
CA GLU A 229 19.52 -12.61 -0.13
C GLU A 229 19.34 -14.12 -0.22
N LYS A 230 20.45 -14.80 -0.56
CA LYS A 230 20.56 -16.25 -0.59
C LYS A 230 21.56 -16.71 0.47
N PRO A 231 21.41 -17.95 0.98
CA PRO A 231 22.42 -18.53 1.86
C PRO A 231 23.79 -18.59 1.16
N LEU A 232 24.86 -18.24 1.87
CA LEU A 232 26.25 -18.33 1.37
C LEU A 232 26.66 -19.74 0.85
N ASN A 233 25.91 -20.80 1.18
CA ASN A 233 26.23 -22.19 0.85
C ASN A 233 25.33 -22.83 -0.23
N ARG A 234 24.88 -22.08 -1.24
CA ARG A 234 24.34 -22.66 -2.49
C ARG A 234 25.25 -22.35 -3.67
N THR A 235 26.14 -23.30 -4.00
CA THR A 235 26.66 -23.48 -5.35
C THR A 235 25.50 -23.88 -6.27
N THR A 236 24.83 -22.88 -6.85
CA THR A 236 23.98 -23.10 -8.02
C THR A 236 24.10 -21.92 -8.97
N ASN A 237 24.69 -22.21 -10.13
CA ASN A 237 24.62 -21.56 -11.43
C ASN A 237 23.92 -20.19 -11.47
N LYS A 238 24.71 -19.17 -11.79
CA LYS A 238 24.23 -17.94 -12.42
C LYS A 238 23.44 -18.35 -13.66
N ASN A 239 22.13 -18.12 -13.66
CA ASN A 239 21.40 -17.52 -14.77
C ASN A 239 19.96 -17.21 -14.32
N ASN A 240 19.53 -16.00 -14.65
CA ASN A 240 18.21 -15.40 -14.45
C ASN A 240 17.89 -14.95 -13.01
N GLN A 241 18.48 -13.82 -12.61
CA GLN A 241 17.80 -12.92 -11.69
C GLN A 241 17.55 -11.59 -12.40
N LEU A 242 16.27 -11.34 -12.65
CA LEU A 242 15.74 -10.04 -13.05
C LEU A 242 16.01 -9.08 -11.89
N GLN A 243 16.87 -8.10 -12.13
CA GLN A 243 17.05 -6.98 -11.21
C GLN A 243 15.80 -6.12 -11.24
N SER A 244 15.11 -6.06 -10.11
CA SER A 244 14.13 -5.02 -9.80
C SER A 244 14.85 -3.67 -9.90
N ARG A 245 14.62 -2.94 -11.01
CA ARG A 245 15.20 -1.61 -11.19
C ARG A 245 14.63 -0.66 -10.14
N GLU A 246 15.55 0.03 -9.47
CA GLU A 246 15.31 1.02 -8.44
C GLU A 246 14.32 2.11 -8.89
N LEU A 247 13.54 2.61 -7.91
CA LEU A 247 12.65 3.77 -8.03
C LEU A 247 13.45 5.02 -8.41
N GLY A 248 13.62 5.24 -9.71
CA GLY A 248 14.03 6.54 -10.25
C GLY A 248 12.84 7.49 -10.17
N THR A 249 12.85 8.41 -9.21
CA THR A 249 11.98 9.59 -9.26
C THR A 249 12.58 10.57 -10.25
N ASP A 250 12.15 10.52 -11.50
CA ASP A 250 12.36 11.65 -12.41
C ASP A 250 11.44 12.79 -11.97
N SER A 251 11.93 13.59 -11.03
CA SER A 251 11.35 14.89 -10.70
C SER A 251 11.61 15.84 -11.86
N VAL A 252 10.72 15.85 -12.85
CA VAL A 252 10.69 16.92 -13.85
C VAL A 252 10.13 18.16 -13.14
N HIS A 253 11.02 18.96 -12.57
CA HIS A 253 10.73 20.35 -12.25
C HIS A 253 10.52 21.10 -13.58
N ARG A 254 9.26 21.30 -13.97
CA ARG A 254 8.89 22.35 -14.92
C ARG A 254 8.16 23.45 -14.18
N ASN A 255 8.78 24.63 -14.20
CA ASN A 255 8.19 25.90 -13.79
C ASN A 255 6.80 26.05 -14.42
N SER A 256 5.76 25.97 -13.60
CA SER A 256 4.40 26.33 -13.97
C SER A 256 4.23 27.85 -13.90
N GLN A 257 4.87 28.57 -14.82
CA GLN A 257 4.54 29.96 -15.13
C GLN A 257 3.89 29.97 -16.51
N LEU A 258 2.61 29.59 -16.63
CA LEU A 258 1.83 29.78 -17.87
C LEU A 258 0.31 29.53 -17.72
N PHE A 259 -0.27 29.78 -16.54
CA PHE A 259 -1.74 29.74 -16.35
C PHE A 259 -2.26 30.99 -15.63
N GLU A 260 -1.81 32.18 -16.07
CA GLU A 260 -2.26 33.46 -15.50
C GLU A 260 -3.28 34.22 -16.36
N LYS A 261 -3.83 33.63 -17.43
CA LYS A 261 -4.80 34.33 -18.28
C LYS A 261 -6.03 33.50 -18.61
N GLN A 262 -6.89 33.31 -17.61
CA GLN A 262 -8.35 33.35 -17.76
C GLN A 262 -9.02 33.28 -16.38
N LYS A 263 -9.08 34.44 -15.69
CA LYS A 263 -10.06 34.66 -14.63
C LYS A 263 -11.38 35.07 -15.28
N SER A 264 -12.41 34.23 -15.21
CA SER A 264 -13.79 34.70 -15.28
C SER A 264 -14.77 33.65 -14.73
N LEU A 265 -15.16 33.84 -13.48
CA LEU A 265 -16.53 33.96 -12.96
C LEU A 265 -16.54 33.57 -11.48
N ILE A 266 -17.09 34.49 -10.69
CA ILE A 266 -16.91 34.62 -9.25
C ILE A 266 -17.72 33.54 -8.52
N ALA A 267 -17.05 32.59 -7.89
CA ALA A 267 -17.57 31.93 -6.70
C ALA A 267 -17.08 32.73 -5.49
N SER A 268 -18.01 33.33 -4.74
CA SER A 268 -17.77 34.21 -3.59
C SER A 268 -17.26 33.50 -2.32
N LYS A 269 -16.83 32.24 -2.44
CA LYS A 269 -16.03 31.51 -1.46
C LYS A 269 -14.89 30.81 -2.21
N PRO A 270 -13.63 30.84 -1.70
CA PRO A 270 -12.59 30.00 -2.26
C PRO A 270 -13.07 28.55 -2.19
N LEU A 271 -13.07 27.86 -3.34
CA LEU A 271 -13.35 26.43 -3.42
C LEU A 271 -12.39 25.72 -2.45
N THR A 272 -12.93 25.23 -1.34
CA THR A 272 -12.16 24.41 -0.40
C THR A 272 -12.09 23.01 -0.99
N LEU A 273 -11.01 22.72 -1.71
CA LEU A 273 -10.82 21.43 -2.35
C LEU A 273 -10.55 20.36 -1.29
N VAL A 274 -11.26 19.23 -1.38
CA VAL A 274 -10.99 18.05 -0.57
C VAL A 274 -9.63 17.46 -0.98
N ARG A 275 -8.91 16.84 -0.04
CA ARG A 275 -7.67 16.13 -0.39
C ARG A 275 -8.00 14.89 -1.21
N GLY A 276 -7.22 14.66 -2.26
CA GLY A 276 -7.41 13.52 -3.14
C GLY A 276 -6.32 13.41 -4.19
N TYR A 277 -6.52 12.50 -5.13
CA TYR A 277 -5.54 12.25 -6.18
C TYR A 277 -5.47 13.42 -7.17
N THR A 278 -4.24 13.76 -7.56
CA THR A 278 -3.92 14.69 -8.64
C THR A 278 -2.96 13.97 -9.60
N THR A 279 -3.55 13.25 -10.55
CA THR A 279 -2.87 12.27 -11.40
C THR A 279 -2.21 12.97 -12.59
N ASN A 280 -0.94 12.63 -12.85
CA ASN A 280 -0.24 13.03 -14.07
C ASN A 280 0.28 11.78 -14.78
N ASP A 281 -0.14 11.60 -16.03
CA ASP A 281 0.11 10.40 -16.83
C ASP A 281 0.36 10.75 -18.31
N ASP A 282 0.50 9.77 -19.20
CA ASP A 282 0.80 10.04 -20.63
C ASP A 282 -0.36 10.75 -21.36
N GLY A 283 -1.53 10.87 -20.70
CA GLY A 283 -2.68 11.67 -21.15
C GLY A 283 -2.69 13.10 -20.61
N GLY A 284 -1.73 13.50 -19.76
CA GLY A 284 -1.68 14.80 -19.10
C GLY A 284 -2.15 14.76 -17.65
N SER A 285 -2.59 15.91 -17.11
CA SER A 285 -2.94 16.08 -15.69
C SER A 285 -4.44 16.29 -15.43
N ASP A 286 -5.27 16.04 -16.44
CA ASP A 286 -6.71 16.31 -16.43
C ASP A 286 -7.54 15.02 -16.27
N GLY A 287 -6.94 13.92 -15.80
CA GLY A 287 -7.59 12.62 -15.78
C GLY A 287 -8.58 12.41 -14.65
N ASP A 288 -8.39 13.05 -13.50
CA ASP A 288 -9.31 12.94 -12.38
C ASP A 288 -10.63 13.67 -12.70
N ASP A 289 -11.76 13.13 -12.25
CA ASP A 289 -13.08 13.73 -12.48
C ASP A 289 -13.38 14.88 -11.52
N THR A 290 -12.72 14.89 -10.36
CA THR A 290 -12.92 15.82 -9.27
C THR A 290 -11.63 16.60 -9.01
N LEU A 291 -11.75 17.93 -8.82
CA LEU A 291 -10.62 18.78 -8.45
C LEU A 291 -10.27 18.58 -6.98
N HIS A 292 -9.01 18.24 -6.71
CA HIS A 292 -8.51 17.98 -5.37
C HIS A 292 -7.37 18.90 -4.96
N SER A 293 -7.21 19.07 -3.64
CA SER A 293 -5.91 19.41 -3.10
C SER A 293 -5.04 18.14 -3.10
N PRO A 294 -3.77 18.22 -3.53
CA PRO A 294 -2.93 17.04 -3.69
C PRO A 294 -2.71 16.34 -2.35
N LEU A 295 -2.67 15.01 -2.37
CA LEU A 295 -2.09 14.23 -1.29
C LEU A 295 -0.63 14.68 -1.08
N GLY A 296 -0.14 14.61 0.16
CA GLY A 296 1.23 15.00 0.50
C GLY A 296 2.28 14.21 -0.30
N ARG A 297 3.57 14.51 -0.09
CA ARG A 297 4.63 13.75 -0.77
C ARG A 297 4.56 12.29 -0.35
N PHE A 298 4.57 11.39 -1.33
CA PHE A 298 4.56 9.95 -1.09
C PHE A 298 5.77 9.55 -0.23
N ALA A 299 5.52 8.84 0.87
CA ALA A 299 6.52 8.32 1.80
C ALA A 299 6.09 6.92 2.24
N PHE A 300 6.81 5.88 1.81
CA PHE A 300 6.57 4.52 2.27
C PHE A 300 7.25 4.28 3.62
N PRO A 301 6.67 3.43 4.50
CA PRO A 301 7.38 2.93 5.66
C PRO A 301 8.64 2.15 5.27
N PRO A 302 9.66 2.11 6.14
CA PRO A 302 10.77 1.17 6.02
C PRO A 302 10.28 -0.26 5.75
N PRO A 303 11.00 -1.10 4.97
CA PRO A 303 10.51 -2.44 4.65
C PRO A 303 10.35 -3.35 5.89
N ILE A 304 11.23 -3.19 6.87
CA ILE A 304 11.14 -3.78 8.19
C ILE A 304 11.02 -2.66 9.23
N LEU A 305 9.99 -2.75 10.06
CA LEU A 305 9.77 -1.89 11.22
C LEU A 305 10.32 -2.62 12.43
N SER A 306 11.25 -2.00 13.15
CA SER A 306 11.99 -2.66 14.21
C SER A 306 12.08 -1.77 15.45
N SER A 307 11.74 -2.33 16.60
CA SER A 307 11.91 -1.67 17.89
C SER A 307 12.60 -2.60 18.88
N VAL A 308 13.36 -2.03 19.82
CA VAL A 308 14.12 -2.75 20.84
C VAL A 308 13.72 -2.29 22.24
N VAL A 309 13.50 -3.24 23.14
CA VAL A 309 13.08 -2.99 24.53
C VAL A 309 13.93 -3.81 25.49
N GLY A 310 14.04 -3.34 26.74
CA GLY A 310 14.67 -4.11 27.82
C GLY A 310 16.20 -4.11 27.78
N LEU A 311 16.82 -3.19 27.05
CA LEU A 311 18.26 -2.98 27.07
C LEU A 311 18.74 -2.58 28.48
N PRO A 312 19.93 -3.03 28.91
CA PRO A 312 20.50 -2.63 30.20
C PRO A 312 20.80 -1.12 30.22
N SER A 313 20.76 -0.52 31.42
CA SER A 313 21.03 0.92 31.60
C SER A 313 22.50 1.31 31.35
N LYS A 314 23.41 0.33 31.36
CA LYS A 314 24.84 0.50 31.06
C LYS A 314 25.34 -0.68 30.21
N GLY A 315 26.15 -0.37 29.19
CA GLY A 315 26.74 -1.36 28.30
C GLY A 315 25.76 -1.91 27.25
N GLU A 316 26.28 -2.77 26.39
CA GLU A 316 25.47 -3.54 25.42
C GLU A 316 25.24 -4.94 25.97
N PRO A 317 24.04 -5.53 25.81
CA PRO A 317 23.83 -6.93 26.16
C PRO A 317 24.62 -7.83 25.19
N GLU A 318 25.05 -8.99 25.66
CA GLU A 318 25.69 -9.99 24.79
C GLU A 318 24.67 -10.60 23.81
N TYR A 319 23.48 -10.91 24.33
CA TYR A 319 22.40 -11.55 23.58
C TYR A 319 21.06 -10.84 23.76
N VAL A 320 20.21 -11.00 22.76
CA VAL A 320 18.82 -10.53 22.74
C VAL A 320 17.89 -11.61 22.21
N ASP A 321 16.61 -11.48 22.51
CA ASP A 321 15.59 -12.28 21.85
C ASP A 321 15.05 -11.52 20.63
N LEU A 322 14.91 -12.22 19.50
CA LEU A 322 14.49 -11.64 18.23
C LEU A 322 13.11 -12.18 17.85
N PHE A 323 12.08 -11.33 17.99
CA PHE A 323 10.71 -11.61 17.57
C PHE A 323 10.43 -11.01 16.20
N PHE A 324 9.64 -11.70 15.39
CA PHE A 324 9.26 -11.25 14.06
C PHE A 324 7.98 -11.91 13.54
N ASN A 325 7.33 -11.34 12.53
CA ASN A 325 6.20 -12.01 11.86
C ASN A 325 6.68 -13.18 11.00
N LYS A 326 5.98 -14.31 11.04
CA LYS A 326 6.38 -15.60 10.43
C LYS A 326 6.94 -15.52 8.99
N PRO A 327 6.40 -14.71 8.05
CA PRO A 327 6.98 -14.60 6.71
C PRO A 327 8.44 -14.11 6.66
N LEU A 328 8.96 -13.51 7.73
CA LEU A 328 10.37 -13.10 7.83
C LEU A 328 11.31 -14.25 8.23
N THR A 329 10.80 -15.43 8.60
CA THR A 329 11.62 -16.54 9.13
C THR A 329 12.83 -16.87 8.26
N SER A 330 12.61 -17.14 6.96
CA SER A 330 13.71 -17.49 6.05
C SER A 330 14.72 -16.36 5.89
N MET A 331 14.24 -15.11 5.84
CA MET A 331 15.09 -13.93 5.74
C MET A 331 15.96 -13.78 7.00
N MET A 332 15.38 -13.93 8.20
CA MET A 332 16.12 -13.85 9.46
C MET A 332 17.22 -14.91 9.54
N LEU A 333 16.92 -16.16 9.19
CA LEU A 333 17.90 -17.24 9.18
C LEU A 333 19.02 -17.00 8.17
N ILE A 334 18.69 -16.55 6.95
CA ILE A 334 19.69 -16.21 5.92
C ILE A 334 20.63 -15.12 6.41
N LEU A 335 20.08 -14.03 6.96
CA LEU A 335 20.88 -12.90 7.44
C LEU A 335 21.81 -13.28 8.58
N LEU A 336 21.31 -14.04 9.55
CA LEU A 336 22.12 -14.53 10.66
C LEU A 336 23.24 -15.45 10.16
N ASN A 337 22.94 -16.35 9.23
CA ASN A 337 23.93 -17.28 8.66
C ASN A 337 24.95 -16.58 7.75
N ASN A 338 24.55 -15.49 7.09
CA ASN A 338 25.46 -14.64 6.32
C ASN A 338 26.50 -13.94 7.21
N MET A 339 26.19 -13.78 8.50
CA MET A 339 27.13 -13.29 9.53
C MET A 339 27.95 -14.43 10.18
N GLY A 340 27.88 -15.65 9.65
CA GLY A 340 28.61 -16.81 10.18
C GLY A 340 27.98 -17.45 11.41
N LEU A 341 26.78 -17.01 11.82
CA LEU A 341 26.02 -17.65 12.88
C LEU A 341 25.41 -18.96 12.34
N LYS A 342 25.18 -19.96 13.19
CA LYS A 342 24.67 -21.28 12.76
C LYS A 342 23.22 -21.46 13.22
N PHE A 343 22.33 -20.61 12.72
CA PHE A 343 20.90 -20.68 13.01
C PHE A 343 20.16 -21.46 11.93
N ASP A 344 19.21 -22.30 12.34
CA ASP A 344 18.31 -23.03 11.45
C ASP A 344 16.87 -23.01 11.97
N THR A 345 15.99 -23.75 11.29
CA THR A 345 14.57 -23.79 11.63
C THR A 345 14.28 -24.36 13.01
N SER A 346 15.19 -25.16 13.60
CA SER A 346 15.04 -25.68 14.97
C SER A 346 15.19 -24.59 16.04
N ASN A 347 15.84 -23.47 15.71
CA ASN A 347 15.97 -22.32 16.60
C ASN A 347 14.73 -21.40 16.58
N VAL A 348 13.85 -21.57 15.59
CA VAL A 348 12.66 -20.75 15.42
C VAL A 348 11.51 -21.38 16.20
N LYS A 349 10.88 -20.58 17.05
CA LYS A 349 9.71 -21.01 17.82
C LYS A 349 8.54 -20.09 17.56
N ASP A 350 7.35 -20.68 17.51
CA ASP A 350 6.11 -19.92 17.45
C ASP A 350 5.83 -19.28 18.81
N HIS A 351 5.44 -18.00 18.82
CA HIS A 351 5.08 -17.32 20.06
C HIS A 351 3.69 -17.75 20.56
N SER A 352 2.70 -17.71 19.66
CA SER A 352 1.33 -18.12 19.90
C SER A 352 0.57 -18.30 18.58
N ASP A 353 -0.59 -18.93 18.64
CA ASP A 353 -1.53 -19.05 17.52
C ASP A 353 -2.35 -17.76 17.28
N GLU A 354 -2.08 -16.72 18.06
CA GLU A 354 -2.78 -15.44 17.94
C GLU A 354 -2.23 -14.60 16.79
N LEU A 355 -3.14 -14.04 16.00
CA LEU A 355 -2.79 -13.23 14.84
C LEU A 355 -2.30 -11.85 15.28
N ILE A 356 -1.35 -11.29 14.53
CA ILE A 356 -0.84 -9.94 14.75
C ILE A 356 -1.97 -8.91 14.73
N ARG A 357 -2.98 -9.09 13.86
CA ARG A 357 -4.19 -8.24 13.83
C ARG A 357 -4.90 -8.22 15.18
N ASP A 358 -5.03 -9.37 15.83
CA ASP A 358 -5.76 -9.51 17.09
C ASP A 358 -4.92 -8.94 18.24
N ILE A 359 -3.59 -9.15 18.22
CA ILE A 359 -2.65 -8.51 19.14
C ILE A 359 -2.75 -6.97 19.06
N ILE A 360 -2.80 -6.41 17.85
CA ILE A 360 -2.95 -4.96 17.63
C ILE A 360 -4.33 -4.49 18.10
N SER A 361 -5.39 -5.22 17.79
CA SER A 361 -6.75 -4.88 18.22
C SER A 361 -6.88 -4.86 19.74
N GLN A 362 -6.23 -5.81 20.42
CA GLN A 362 -6.16 -5.84 21.88
C GLN A 362 -5.31 -4.67 22.43
N TRP A 363 -4.18 -4.35 21.80
CA TRP A 363 -3.39 -3.17 22.17
C TRP A 363 -4.21 -1.88 22.05
N VAL A 364 -4.97 -1.73 20.95
CA VAL A 364 -5.88 -0.58 20.75
C VAL A 364 -6.93 -0.52 21.86
N LYS A 365 -7.54 -1.66 22.21
CA LYS A 365 -8.53 -1.73 23.30
C LYS A 365 -7.97 -1.29 24.65
N GLU A 366 -6.70 -1.60 24.92
CA GLU A 366 -6.04 -1.27 26.18
C GLU A 366 -5.52 0.18 26.24
N ASN A 367 -5.08 0.74 25.11
CA ASN A 367 -4.35 2.01 25.07
C ASN A 367 -5.17 3.18 24.51
N TRP A 368 -6.21 2.89 23.73
CA TRP A 368 -7.08 3.87 23.08
C TRP A 368 -8.53 3.72 23.54
N ALA A 369 -8.72 3.50 24.84
CA ALA A 369 -10.03 3.46 25.46
C ALA A 369 -10.67 4.86 25.48
N GLY A 370 -11.97 4.94 25.23
CA GLY A 370 -12.73 6.18 25.30
C GLY A 370 -13.93 6.25 24.35
N GLU A 371 -14.56 7.43 24.35
CA GLU A 371 -15.61 7.76 23.39
C GLU A 371 -15.02 8.40 22.13
N CYS A 372 -15.57 7.96 21.01
CA CYS A 372 -15.52 8.51 19.68
C CYS A 372 -16.95 8.39 19.13
#